data_AF-A0A847LSQ2-F1
#
_entry.id   AF-A0A847LSQ2-F1
#
_cell.length_a   1.000
_cell.length_b   1.000
_cell.length_c   1.000
_cell.angle_alpha   90.00
_cell.angle_beta   90.00
_cell.angle_gamma   90.00
#
_symmetry.space_group_name_H-M   'P 1'
#
loop_
_entity.id
_entity.type
_entity.pdbx_description
1 polymer ?
#
loop_
_entity_poly.entity_id
_entity_poly.type
_entity_poly.pdbx_seq_one_letter_code
_entity_poly.pdbx_strand_id
1 'polypeptide(L)'
;MSKIKKVRRCVSCGEVLQTTNPQVPGFTTEANLQKHVVVLCETCFNKQNLGHDALNEPIFNEDFRVILEKARVTESLIVYVVDLFSYETSFMSEVAAAIRDNPLIVVANKFDILPEGTDETTVLENVKKRAEDADLHPLKYIVASSTKNYNIDEVLKAILDHRNGRNVYIIGAVGSGKSALVNSLLKVYKNPTNFYISTSIYPNTTLEVIEIPLDRRSAMYDTPGLSISNSMIGFFADEREVIRTIVPREQIKPRSVIIGPRDILLYGGVAAIQFVSGIRSTFTSNVSNEVKIHRTNKDRFERFFKGLIRKDESRPLSKKITTTKDFDVYEIQVDFGGNRQLVDIHIAGLGWVSFKDRRQNIRVYVPKGVSIDIGLAKV
;
A
#
# COMPACT_ATOMS: atom_id res chain seq x y z
N MET A 1 21.75 -36.47 2.28
CA MET A 1 20.65 -36.25 1.32
C MET A 1 19.38 -36.89 1.86
N SER A 2 18.39 -36.08 2.21
CA SER A 2 17.05 -36.51 2.62
C SER A 2 16.06 -35.54 1.95
N LYS A 3 15.23 -36.04 1.03
CA LYS A 3 14.22 -35.25 0.33
C LYS A 3 13.11 -34.86 1.31
N ILE A 4 13.04 -33.58 1.66
CA ILE A 4 11.94 -32.99 2.42
C ILE A 4 10.77 -32.80 1.45
N LYS A 5 9.66 -33.54 1.65
CA LYS A 5 8.40 -33.28 0.94
C LYS A 5 7.72 -32.07 1.59
N LYS A 6 7.79 -30.91 0.94
CA LYS A 6 7.01 -29.71 1.32
C LYS A 6 5.52 -29.98 1.02
N VAL A 7 4.74 -30.28 2.04
CA VAL A 7 3.27 -30.44 1.90
C VAL A 7 2.66 -29.04 1.84
N ARG A 8 2.22 -28.61 0.66
CA ARG A 8 1.50 -27.34 0.47
C ARG A 8 0.00 -27.58 0.62
N ARG A 9 -0.75 -26.58 1.10
CA ARG A 9 -2.21 -26.68 1.30
C ARG A 9 -2.94 -25.53 0.61
N CYS A 10 -4.15 -25.81 0.12
CA CYS A 10 -5.02 -24.82 -0.50
C CYS A 10 -5.38 -23.76 0.52
N VAL A 11 -5.17 -22.50 0.18
CA VAL A 11 -5.36 -21.39 1.12
C VAL A 11 -6.84 -21.12 1.46
N SER A 12 -7.77 -21.59 0.62
CA SER A 12 -9.21 -21.41 0.85
C SER A 12 -9.85 -22.57 1.62
N CYS A 13 -9.57 -23.83 1.24
CA CYS A 13 -10.22 -24.99 1.88
C CYS A 13 -9.33 -25.80 2.82
N GLY A 14 -8.01 -25.55 2.85
CA GLY A 14 -7.06 -26.25 3.72
C GLY A 14 -6.63 -27.65 3.26
N GLU A 15 -7.16 -28.14 2.13
CA GLU A 15 -6.78 -29.42 1.54
C GLU A 15 -5.32 -29.47 1.10
N VAL A 16 -4.69 -30.65 1.14
CA VAL A 16 -3.31 -30.81 0.67
C VAL A 16 -3.27 -30.64 -0.85
N LEU A 17 -2.43 -29.72 -1.32
CA LEU A 17 -2.28 -29.46 -2.74
C LEU A 17 -1.57 -30.62 -3.43
N GLN A 18 -2.17 -31.06 -4.52
CA GLN A 18 -1.68 -32.15 -5.35
C GLN A 18 -1.86 -31.77 -6.83
N THR A 19 -0.98 -32.29 -7.68
CA THR A 19 -0.95 -31.97 -9.12
C THR A 19 -1.23 -33.19 -9.98
N THR A 20 -1.69 -34.30 -9.38
CA THR A 20 -1.78 -35.62 -10.02
C THR A 20 -3.19 -36.02 -10.46
N ASN A 21 -4.26 -35.60 -9.77
CA ASN A 21 -5.62 -36.01 -10.10
C ASN A 21 -6.64 -34.84 -10.01
N PRO A 22 -7.14 -34.32 -11.15
CA PRO A 22 -8.14 -33.24 -11.19
C PRO A 22 -9.42 -33.48 -10.38
N GLN A 23 -9.80 -34.74 -10.15
CA GLN A 23 -11.07 -35.10 -9.52
C GLN A 23 -10.97 -35.22 -7.98
N VAL A 24 -9.79 -35.04 -7.39
CA VAL A 24 -9.55 -35.19 -5.95
C VAL A 24 -9.36 -33.81 -5.30
N PRO A 25 -9.91 -33.58 -4.08
CA PRO A 25 -9.73 -32.32 -3.36
C PRO A 25 -8.25 -31.92 -3.25
N GLY A 26 -7.99 -30.61 -3.37
CA GLY A 26 -6.63 -30.08 -3.36
C GLY A 26 -5.93 -30.09 -4.73
N PHE A 27 -6.58 -30.52 -5.82
CA PHE A 27 -5.96 -30.44 -7.14
C PHE A 27 -5.62 -29.00 -7.55
N THR A 28 -4.42 -28.79 -8.09
CA THR A 28 -3.99 -27.55 -8.75
C THR A 28 -2.99 -27.90 -9.86
N THR A 29 -2.76 -27.02 -10.82
CA THR A 29 -1.79 -27.30 -11.89
C THR A 29 -0.35 -27.14 -11.39
N GLU A 30 0.58 -27.90 -11.96
CA GLU A 30 2.02 -27.79 -11.63
C GLU A 30 2.54 -26.36 -11.87
N ALA A 31 2.07 -25.71 -12.94
CA ALA A 31 2.36 -24.31 -13.23
C ALA A 31 1.93 -23.37 -12.10
N ASN A 32 0.72 -23.54 -11.55
CA ASN A 32 0.23 -22.72 -10.45
C ASN A 32 0.99 -23.01 -9.15
N LEU A 33 1.33 -24.27 -8.90
CA LEU A 33 2.09 -24.68 -7.72
C LEU A 33 3.51 -24.09 -7.72
N GLN A 34 4.12 -23.90 -8.89
CA GLN A 34 5.48 -23.35 -9.02
C GLN A 34 5.51 -21.82 -9.11
N LYS A 35 4.55 -21.20 -9.83
CA LYS A 35 4.52 -19.75 -10.06
C LYS A 35 4.05 -18.94 -8.85
N HIS A 36 3.16 -19.50 -8.04
CA HIS A 36 2.51 -18.74 -6.97
C HIS A 36 2.92 -19.27 -5.59
N VAL A 37 3.27 -18.34 -4.70
CA VAL A 37 3.57 -18.65 -3.29
C VAL A 37 2.29 -19.10 -2.55
N VAL A 38 1.16 -18.53 -2.97
CA VAL A 38 -0.19 -18.79 -2.46
C VAL A 38 -0.99 -19.46 -3.57
N VAL A 39 -1.52 -20.66 -3.31
CA VAL A 39 -2.13 -21.50 -4.35
C VAL A 39 -3.50 -21.99 -3.89
N LEU A 40 -4.51 -21.74 -4.72
CA LEU A 40 -5.85 -22.29 -4.59
C LEU A 40 -5.94 -23.63 -5.33
N CYS A 41 -6.73 -24.56 -4.79
CA CYS A 41 -7.16 -25.71 -5.58
C CYS A 41 -8.17 -25.26 -6.63
N GLU A 42 -8.27 -26.01 -7.72
CA GLU A 42 -9.12 -25.69 -8.87
C GLU A 42 -10.59 -25.56 -8.46
N THR A 43 -11.07 -26.36 -7.51
CA THR A 43 -12.43 -26.22 -6.98
C THR A 43 -12.65 -24.89 -6.26
N CYS A 44 -11.68 -24.44 -5.46
CA CYS A 44 -11.76 -23.14 -4.79
C CYS A 44 -11.61 -21.98 -5.77
N PHE A 45 -10.70 -22.11 -6.74
CA PHE A 45 -10.51 -21.16 -7.83
C PHE A 45 -11.80 -21.01 -8.65
N ASN A 46 -12.41 -22.12 -9.08
CA ASN A 46 -13.64 -22.12 -9.83
C ASN A 46 -14.83 -21.63 -9.00
N LYS A 47 -14.90 -21.91 -7.70
CA LYS A 47 -15.94 -21.33 -6.82
C LYS A 47 -15.78 -19.81 -6.64
N GLN A 48 -14.54 -19.31 -6.63
CA GLN A 48 -14.28 -17.88 -6.66
C GLN A 48 -14.65 -17.27 -8.02
N ASN A 49 -14.53 -18.03 -9.11
CA ASN A 49 -14.85 -17.57 -10.47
C ASN A 49 -16.32 -17.79 -10.90
N LEU A 50 -17.08 -18.66 -10.22
CA LEU A 50 -18.49 -18.99 -10.53
C LEU A 50 -19.50 -18.11 -9.79
N GLY A 51 -19.05 -17.30 -8.83
CA GLY A 51 -19.76 -16.09 -8.47
C GLY A 51 -19.33 -15.02 -9.45
N HIS A 52 -20.21 -14.61 -10.36
CA HIS A 52 -20.04 -13.37 -11.12
C HIS A 52 -19.98 -12.19 -10.15
N ASP A 53 -18.78 -11.93 -9.64
CA ASP A 53 -18.07 -10.68 -9.80
C ASP A 53 -16.65 -11.14 -10.06
N ALA A 54 -16.33 -11.32 -11.35
CA ALA A 54 -14.94 -11.40 -11.77
C ALA A 54 -14.23 -10.28 -11.03
N LEU A 55 -13.23 -10.67 -10.23
CA LEU A 55 -12.30 -9.77 -9.56
C LEU A 55 -12.07 -8.62 -10.53
N ASN A 56 -12.58 -7.43 -10.17
CA ASN A 56 -12.19 -6.23 -10.87
C ASN A 56 -10.69 -6.11 -10.60
N GLU A 57 -9.89 -6.74 -11.47
CA GLU A 57 -8.58 -6.24 -11.75
C GLU A 57 -8.79 -4.74 -11.96
N PRO A 58 -8.04 -3.92 -11.23
CA PRO A 58 -8.29 -2.50 -11.20
C PRO A 58 -7.86 -2.05 -12.56
N ILE A 59 -8.84 -1.62 -13.32
CA ILE A 59 -8.64 -0.97 -14.58
C ILE A 59 -7.70 0.19 -14.28
N PHE A 60 -6.43 0.03 -14.63
CA PHE A 60 -5.54 1.15 -14.86
C PHE A 60 -6.26 1.98 -15.93
N ASN A 61 -6.88 3.05 -15.45
CA ASN A 61 -7.91 3.79 -16.18
C ASN A 61 -7.33 4.23 -17.53
N GLU A 62 -7.97 3.87 -18.64
CA GLU A 62 -7.57 4.31 -19.98
C GLU A 62 -7.43 5.84 -20.05
N ASP A 63 -8.24 6.56 -19.27
CA ASP A 63 -8.10 8.02 -19.17
C ASP A 63 -6.77 8.45 -18.52
N PHE A 64 -6.28 7.69 -17.53
CA PHE A 64 -4.99 7.98 -16.92
C PHE A 64 -3.82 7.62 -17.84
N ARG A 65 -3.98 6.56 -18.66
CA ARG A 65 -3.04 6.25 -19.76
C ARG A 65 -2.86 7.44 -20.68
N VAL A 66 -3.95 8.09 -21.09
CA VAL A 66 -3.90 9.27 -21.97
C VAL A 66 -3.08 10.40 -21.35
N ILE A 67 -3.25 10.68 -20.05
CA ILE A 67 -2.48 11.72 -19.34
C ILE A 67 -0.98 11.36 -19.33
N LEU A 68 -0.64 10.11 -18.97
CA LEU A 68 0.76 9.67 -18.91
C LEU A 68 1.43 9.66 -20.28
N GLU A 69 0.73 9.17 -21.31
CA GLU A 69 1.21 9.18 -22.70
C GLU A 69 1.45 10.61 -23.19
N LYS A 70 0.54 11.53 -22.89
CA LYS A 70 0.73 12.94 -23.23
C LYS A 70 1.95 13.52 -22.53
N ALA A 71 2.09 13.27 -21.22
CA ALA A 71 3.24 13.73 -20.45
C ALA A 71 4.57 13.18 -21.00
N ARG A 72 4.61 11.92 -21.42
CA ARG A 72 5.76 11.28 -22.07
C ARG A 72 6.11 11.97 -23.39
N VAL A 73 5.14 12.12 -24.29
CA VAL A 73 5.35 12.74 -25.62
C VAL A 73 5.78 14.21 -25.49
N THR A 74 5.29 14.93 -24.49
CA THR A 74 5.69 16.33 -24.25
C THR A 74 6.90 16.47 -23.32
N GLU A 75 7.62 15.37 -23.04
CA GLU A 75 8.80 15.30 -22.16
C GLU A 75 8.62 16.07 -20.84
N SER A 76 7.39 16.07 -20.33
CA SER A 76 6.99 16.94 -19.22
C SER A 76 7.61 16.48 -17.90
N LEU A 77 7.76 17.42 -16.98
CA LEU A 77 8.25 17.12 -15.63
C LEU A 77 7.19 16.36 -14.86
N ILE A 78 7.56 15.20 -14.34
CA ILE A 78 6.71 14.41 -13.46
C ILE A 78 7.09 14.70 -12.01
N VAL A 79 6.09 15.04 -11.20
CA VAL A 79 6.21 15.12 -9.74
C VAL A 79 5.45 13.93 -9.16
N TYR A 80 6.18 12.90 -8.77
CA TYR A 80 5.60 11.67 -8.22
C TYR A 80 5.49 11.79 -6.70
N VAL A 81 4.26 11.90 -6.21
CA VAL A 81 3.96 12.01 -4.78
C VAL A 81 3.76 10.63 -4.17
N VAL A 82 4.70 10.26 -3.28
CA VAL A 82 4.75 8.98 -2.58
C VAL A 82 4.27 9.17 -1.14
N ASP A 83 3.43 8.26 -0.65
CA ASP A 83 3.01 8.25 0.76
C ASP A 83 4.05 7.51 1.60
N LEU A 84 4.73 8.19 2.51
CA LEU A 84 5.71 7.56 3.39
C LEU A 84 5.12 6.52 4.35
N PHE A 85 3.81 6.54 4.59
CA PHE A 85 3.15 5.51 5.37
C PHE A 85 2.90 4.21 4.56
N SER A 86 2.91 4.29 3.22
CA SER A 86 2.58 3.17 2.32
C SER A 86 3.46 3.13 1.06
N TYR A 87 4.74 3.49 1.20
CA TYR A 87 5.63 3.66 0.06
C TYR A 87 5.97 2.33 -0.67
N GLU A 88 5.88 1.19 0.02
CA GLU A 88 6.12 -0.15 -0.58
C GLU A 88 5.20 -0.42 -1.78
N THR A 89 3.96 0.08 -1.72
CA THR A 89 2.95 -0.03 -2.77
C THR A 89 2.83 1.23 -3.63
N SER A 90 3.64 2.27 -3.39
CA SER A 90 3.47 3.57 -4.04
C SER A 90 4.05 3.64 -5.45
N PHE A 91 4.98 2.75 -5.82
CA PHE A 91 5.58 2.68 -7.15
C PHE A 91 4.94 1.55 -7.96
N MET A 92 3.93 1.89 -8.77
CA MET A 92 3.26 0.95 -9.65
C MET A 92 4.11 0.73 -10.91
N SER A 93 4.35 -0.53 -11.29
CA SER A 93 5.19 -0.89 -12.43
C SER A 93 4.72 -0.29 -13.75
N GLU A 94 3.40 -0.23 -13.97
CA GLU A 94 2.80 0.32 -15.19
C GLU A 94 3.02 1.84 -15.30
N VAL A 95 2.86 2.54 -14.17
CA VAL A 95 3.10 3.98 -14.08
C VAL A 95 4.57 4.27 -14.26
N ALA A 96 5.44 3.50 -13.58
CA ALA A 96 6.88 3.63 -13.69
C ALA A 96 7.38 3.44 -15.13
N ALA A 97 6.89 2.42 -15.83
CA ALA A 97 7.21 2.18 -17.23
C ALA A 97 6.75 3.33 -18.14
N ALA A 98 5.59 3.93 -17.88
CA ALA A 98 5.06 5.02 -18.70
C ALA A 98 5.83 6.34 -18.55
N ILE A 99 6.43 6.59 -17.38
CA ILE A 99 7.10 7.87 -17.07
C ILE A 99 8.63 7.78 -17.02
N ARG A 100 9.22 6.62 -17.26
CA ARG A 100 10.65 6.38 -17.04
C ARG A 100 11.57 7.37 -17.75
N ASP A 101 11.21 7.73 -18.97
CA ASP A 101 12.02 8.62 -19.82
C ASP A 101 11.75 10.11 -19.53
N ASN A 102 10.77 10.42 -18.68
CA ASN A 102 10.48 11.79 -18.29
C ASN A 102 11.44 12.29 -17.20
N PRO A 103 11.77 13.59 -17.19
CA PRO A 103 12.36 14.21 -16.01
C PRO A 103 11.41 14.02 -14.82
N LEU A 104 11.95 13.53 -13.69
CA LEU A 104 11.17 13.07 -12.56
C LEU A 104 11.68 13.67 -11.24
N ILE A 105 10.77 14.15 -10.41
CA ILE A 105 11.02 14.49 -9.01
C ILE A 105 10.14 13.59 -8.16
N VAL A 106 10.72 12.95 -7.14
CA VAL A 106 9.96 12.18 -6.16
C VAL A 106 9.77 13.02 -4.90
N VAL A 107 8.52 13.19 -4.50
CA VAL A 107 8.13 13.86 -3.25
C VAL A 107 7.64 12.80 -2.27
N ALA A 108 8.49 12.47 -1.31
CA ALA A 108 8.20 11.56 -0.20
C ALA A 108 7.39 12.31 0.87
N ASN A 109 6.06 12.22 0.77
CA ASN A 109 5.12 13.04 1.51
C ASN A 109 4.62 12.37 2.80
N LYS A 110 4.02 13.19 3.68
CA LYS A 110 3.45 12.81 4.98
C LYS A 110 4.49 12.37 6.01
N PHE A 111 5.68 12.98 5.97
CA PHE A 111 6.73 12.70 6.95
C PHE A 111 6.26 12.92 8.40
N ASP A 112 5.32 13.84 8.63
CA ASP A 112 4.73 14.15 9.94
C ASP A 112 3.91 13.00 10.56
N ILE A 113 3.55 11.99 9.77
CA ILE A 113 2.82 10.81 10.23
C ILE A 113 3.75 9.75 10.83
N LEU A 114 5.01 9.72 10.40
CA LEU A 114 5.96 8.70 10.83
C LEU A 114 6.26 8.82 12.33
N PRO A 115 6.60 7.69 13.00
CA PRO A 115 6.91 7.71 14.43
C PRO A 115 7.95 8.77 14.81
N GLU A 116 7.82 9.29 16.03
CA GLU A 116 8.79 10.24 16.57
C GLU A 116 10.21 9.66 16.56
N GLY A 117 11.19 10.47 16.15
CA GLY A 117 12.59 10.05 16.04
C GLY A 117 12.94 9.30 14.74
N THR A 118 12.00 9.18 13.79
CA THR A 118 12.30 8.62 12.46
C THR A 118 13.37 9.46 11.76
N ASP A 119 14.43 8.79 11.29
CA ASP A 119 15.51 9.44 10.56
C ASP A 119 15.13 9.68 9.10
N GLU A 120 15.18 10.95 8.68
CA GLU A 120 14.83 11.37 7.32
C GLU A 120 15.75 10.75 6.28
N THR A 121 17.04 10.59 6.60
CA THR A 121 18.05 10.02 5.67
C THR A 121 17.71 8.57 5.33
N THR A 122 17.44 7.77 6.35
CA THR A 122 17.05 6.36 6.22
C THR A 122 15.76 6.23 5.40
N VAL A 123 14.75 7.06 5.68
CA VAL A 123 13.50 7.09 4.91
C VAL A 123 13.78 7.38 3.43
N LEU A 124 14.62 8.38 3.15
CA LEU A 124 14.94 8.79 1.79
C LEU A 124 15.71 7.70 1.03
N GLU A 125 16.64 7.00 1.69
CA GLU A 125 17.37 5.85 1.12
C GLU A 125 16.41 4.71 0.74
N ASN A 126 15.41 4.43 1.57
CA ASN A 126 14.41 3.40 1.27
C ASN A 126 13.50 3.78 0.09
N VAL A 127 13.10 5.05 0.01
CA VAL A 127 12.34 5.56 -1.14
C VAL A 127 13.18 5.50 -2.42
N LYS A 128 14.48 5.85 -2.35
CA LYS A 128 15.42 5.74 -3.48
C LYS A 128 15.51 4.31 -3.98
N LYS A 129 15.81 3.37 -3.07
CA LYS A 129 15.89 1.95 -3.41
C LYS A 129 14.62 1.44 -4.07
N ARG A 130 13.44 1.83 -3.56
CA ARG A 130 12.16 1.41 -4.14
C ARG A 130 11.92 2.00 -5.55
N ALA A 131 12.35 3.24 -5.78
CA ALA A 131 12.30 3.85 -7.10
C ALA A 131 13.26 3.14 -8.08
N GLU A 132 14.46 2.79 -7.64
CA GLU A 132 15.42 2.00 -8.43
C GLU A 132 14.89 0.61 -8.76
N ASP A 133 14.26 -0.09 -7.80
CA ASP A 133 13.59 -1.37 -8.02
C ASP A 133 12.44 -1.26 -9.05
N ALA A 134 11.87 -0.06 -9.22
CA ALA A 134 10.85 0.25 -10.22
C ALA A 134 11.45 0.78 -11.54
N ASP A 135 12.78 0.80 -11.67
CA ASP A 135 13.53 1.31 -12.82
C ASP A 135 13.19 2.79 -13.10
N LEU A 136 13.17 3.60 -12.04
CA LEU A 136 13.00 5.05 -12.07
C LEU A 136 14.27 5.73 -11.59
N HIS A 137 14.65 6.81 -12.29
CA HIS A 137 15.82 7.62 -11.97
C HIS A 137 15.44 9.11 -11.80
N PRO A 138 14.85 9.48 -10.65
CA PRO A 138 14.50 10.87 -10.34
C PRO A 138 15.72 11.79 -10.31
N LEU A 139 15.53 13.00 -10.83
CA LEU A 139 16.47 14.12 -10.73
C LEU A 139 16.69 14.56 -9.27
N LYS A 140 15.63 14.43 -8.46
CA LYS A 140 15.65 14.83 -7.05
C LYS A 140 14.64 14.01 -6.25
N TYR A 141 15.00 13.75 -4.99
CA TYR A 141 14.11 13.22 -3.97
C TYR A 141 13.97 14.25 -2.86
N ILE A 142 12.74 14.52 -2.43
CA ILE A 142 12.45 15.53 -1.41
C ILE A 142 11.49 14.91 -0.40
N VAL A 143 11.87 14.92 0.88
CA VAL A 143 10.95 14.59 1.97
C VAL A 143 10.12 15.83 2.29
N ALA A 144 8.81 15.65 2.42
CA ALA A 144 7.87 16.73 2.64
C ALA A 144 6.73 16.35 3.58
N SER A 145 6.08 17.37 4.12
CA SER A 145 4.75 17.25 4.72
C SER A 145 3.87 18.39 4.23
N SER A 146 2.94 18.09 3.32
CA SER A 146 2.01 19.08 2.79
C SER A 146 1.15 19.71 3.88
N THR A 147 0.70 18.91 4.86
CA THR A 147 -0.15 19.35 5.96
C THR A 147 0.57 20.23 6.97
N LYS A 148 1.89 20.04 7.15
CA LYS A 148 2.73 20.85 8.03
C LYS A 148 3.53 21.95 7.31
N ASN A 149 3.35 22.08 5.98
CA ASN A 149 4.16 22.94 5.11
C ASN A 149 5.68 22.69 5.23
N TYR A 150 6.09 21.45 5.49
CA TYR A 150 7.49 21.08 5.59
C TYR A 150 8.09 20.85 4.19
N ASN A 151 9.21 21.52 3.89
CA ASN A 151 9.95 21.48 2.62
C ASN A 151 9.15 21.80 1.34
N ILE A 152 8.00 22.49 1.45
CA ILE A 152 7.16 22.84 0.29
C ILE A 152 7.86 23.85 -0.63
N ASP A 153 8.61 24.80 -0.08
CA ASP A 153 9.41 25.74 -0.87
C ASP A 153 10.50 25.03 -1.68
N GLU A 154 11.09 23.97 -1.11
CA GLU A 154 12.08 23.16 -1.79
C GLU A 154 11.46 22.37 -2.95
N VAL A 155 10.27 21.82 -2.75
CA VAL A 155 9.50 21.16 -3.81
C VAL A 155 9.20 22.14 -4.94
N LEU A 156 8.67 23.33 -4.62
CA LEU A 156 8.36 24.34 -5.64
C LEU A 156 9.62 24.76 -6.41
N LYS A 157 10.73 25.02 -5.70
CA LYS A 157 12.00 25.39 -6.32
C LYS A 157 12.48 24.30 -7.27
N ALA A 158 12.49 23.03 -6.85
CA ALA A 158 12.90 21.93 -7.70
C ALA A 158 12.02 21.80 -8.96
N ILE A 159 10.70 22.00 -8.83
CA ILE A 159 9.79 22.00 -9.98
C ILE A 159 10.17 23.10 -10.98
N LEU A 160 10.37 24.33 -10.49
CA LEU A 160 10.68 25.47 -11.35
C LEU A 160 12.07 25.34 -12.01
N ASP A 161 13.06 24.81 -11.28
CA ASP A 161 14.42 24.61 -11.77
C ASP A 161 14.52 23.51 -12.83
N HIS A 162 13.71 22.44 -12.73
CA HIS A 162 13.82 21.26 -13.60
C HIS A 162 12.77 21.17 -14.71
N ARG A 163 11.70 21.99 -14.70
CA ARG A 163 10.65 21.90 -15.73
C ARG A 163 11.13 22.31 -17.13
N ASN A 164 12.16 23.16 -17.23
CA ASN A 164 12.71 23.64 -18.51
C ASN A 164 11.64 24.21 -19.47
N GLY A 165 10.69 24.99 -18.96
CA GLY A 165 9.60 25.56 -19.78
C GLY A 165 8.49 24.58 -20.18
N ARG A 166 8.54 23.32 -19.71
CA ARG A 166 7.56 22.28 -20.02
C ARG A 166 6.44 22.22 -18.99
N ASN A 167 5.39 21.47 -19.33
CA ASN A 167 4.31 21.13 -18.40
C ASN A 167 4.82 20.32 -17.22
N VAL A 168 4.08 20.37 -16.11
CA VAL A 168 4.34 19.62 -14.90
C VAL A 168 3.12 18.75 -14.59
N TYR A 169 3.29 17.46 -14.37
CA TYR A 169 2.20 16.56 -13.97
C TYR A 169 2.47 16.04 -12.55
N ILE A 170 1.55 16.33 -11.64
CA ILE A 170 1.59 15.80 -10.28
C ILE A 170 0.80 14.50 -10.26
N ILE A 171 1.49 13.38 -10.05
CA ILE A 171 0.93 12.02 -10.08
C ILE A 171 1.20 11.28 -8.78
N GLY A 172 0.47 10.18 -8.57
CA GLY A 172 0.61 9.34 -7.38
C GLY A 172 -0.71 8.74 -6.91
N ALA A 173 -0.60 7.80 -5.98
CA ALA A 173 -1.73 7.04 -5.45
C ALA A 173 -2.84 7.93 -4.86
N VAL A 174 -4.08 7.43 -4.85
CA VAL A 174 -5.14 8.00 -4.02
C VAL A 174 -4.67 8.02 -2.57
N GLY A 175 -4.80 9.18 -1.94
CA GLY A 175 -4.36 9.36 -0.55
C GLY A 175 -2.89 9.72 -0.38
N SER A 176 -2.03 9.74 -1.42
CA SER A 176 -0.60 10.11 -1.24
C SER A 176 -0.37 11.58 -0.86
N GLY A 177 -1.43 12.39 -0.88
CA GLY A 177 -1.39 13.79 -0.48
C GLY A 177 -1.14 14.76 -1.64
N LYS A 178 -1.34 14.35 -2.90
CA LYS A 178 -1.24 15.23 -4.08
C LYS A 178 -2.02 16.54 -3.94
N SER A 179 -3.32 16.49 -3.68
CA SER A 179 -4.13 17.71 -3.55
C SER A 179 -3.73 18.55 -2.34
N ALA A 180 -3.24 17.93 -1.26
CA ALA A 180 -2.66 18.67 -0.14
C ALA A 180 -1.35 19.37 -0.54
N LEU A 181 -0.50 18.69 -1.32
CA LEU A 181 0.74 19.25 -1.86
C LEU A 181 0.43 20.44 -2.77
N VAL A 182 -0.50 20.28 -3.71
CA VAL A 182 -0.95 21.34 -4.63
C VAL A 182 -1.47 22.54 -3.85
N ASN A 183 -2.36 22.33 -2.87
CA ASN A 183 -2.87 23.41 -2.03
C ASN A 183 -1.77 24.13 -1.25
N SER A 184 -0.75 23.40 -0.78
CA SER A 184 0.38 24.01 -0.08
C SER A 184 1.33 24.74 -1.04
N LEU A 185 1.56 24.22 -2.25
CA LEU A 185 2.31 24.90 -3.30
C LEU A 185 1.61 26.21 -3.70
N LEU A 186 0.28 26.22 -3.85
CA LEU A 186 -0.49 27.41 -4.20
C LEU A 186 -0.41 28.54 -3.17
N LYS A 187 -0.08 28.24 -1.90
CA LYS A 187 0.12 29.27 -0.87
C LYS A 187 1.42 30.04 -1.06
N VAL A 188 2.44 29.40 -1.61
CA VAL A 188 3.78 29.98 -1.79
C VAL A 188 4.07 30.34 -3.25
N TYR A 189 3.36 29.74 -4.19
CA TYR A 189 3.46 30.02 -5.62
C TYR A 189 2.80 31.34 -5.99
N LYS A 190 3.56 32.22 -6.63
CA LYS A 190 3.06 33.44 -7.24
C LYS A 190 2.87 33.20 -8.73
N ASN A 191 1.62 33.14 -9.18
CA ASN A 191 1.30 33.02 -10.60
C ASN A 191 1.84 34.24 -11.36
N PRO A 192 2.85 34.10 -12.23
CA PRO A 192 3.44 35.21 -12.97
C PRO A 192 2.63 35.56 -14.24
N THR A 193 1.51 34.86 -14.47
CA THR A 193 0.69 34.98 -15.67
C THR A 193 -0.62 35.71 -15.41
N ASN A 194 -1.30 36.11 -16.49
CA ASN A 194 -2.66 36.66 -16.42
C ASN A 194 -3.74 35.57 -16.57
N PHE A 195 -3.36 34.29 -16.55
CA PHE A 195 -4.29 33.16 -16.66
C PHE A 195 -4.74 32.71 -15.27
N TYR A 196 -6.03 32.39 -15.13
CA TYR A 196 -6.58 31.88 -13.87
C TYR A 196 -6.25 30.40 -13.67
N ILE A 197 -6.12 29.99 -12.41
CA ILE A 197 -6.19 28.59 -12.03
C ILE A 197 -7.60 28.10 -12.33
N SER A 198 -7.73 26.97 -13.00
CA SER A 198 -9.03 26.44 -13.43
C SER A 198 -9.10 24.94 -13.19
N THR A 199 -10.33 24.41 -13.09
CA THR A 199 -10.58 22.98 -13.19
C THR A 199 -11.22 22.68 -14.53
N SER A 200 -10.74 21.63 -15.20
CA SER A 200 -11.20 21.28 -16.55
C SER A 200 -11.10 19.77 -16.78
N ILE A 201 -11.91 19.26 -17.70
CA ILE A 201 -11.78 17.87 -18.16
C ILE A 201 -10.54 17.79 -19.05
N TYR A 202 -9.60 16.89 -18.72
CA TYR A 202 -8.39 16.74 -19.50
C TYR A 202 -8.73 16.22 -20.91
N PRO A 203 -8.11 16.75 -21.98
CA PRO A 203 -8.48 16.42 -23.36
C PRO A 203 -8.50 14.91 -23.63
N ASN A 204 -9.60 14.43 -24.23
CA ASN A 204 -9.84 13.02 -24.54
C ASN A 204 -9.90 12.09 -23.31
N THR A 205 -10.31 12.61 -22.17
CA THR A 205 -10.53 11.83 -20.94
C THR A 205 -11.82 12.24 -20.25
N THR A 206 -12.24 11.50 -19.22
CA THR A 206 -13.28 11.94 -18.27
C THR A 206 -12.71 12.54 -16.99
N LEU A 207 -11.39 12.69 -16.90
CA LEU A 207 -10.70 13.09 -15.69
C LEU A 207 -10.67 14.61 -15.55
N GLU A 208 -11.24 15.12 -14.46
CA GLU A 208 -11.10 16.52 -14.07
C GLU A 208 -9.70 16.75 -13.48
N VAL A 209 -8.98 17.73 -14.02
CA VAL A 209 -7.67 18.16 -13.54
C VAL A 209 -7.73 19.60 -13.07
N ILE A 210 -6.86 19.95 -12.11
CA ILE A 210 -6.61 21.36 -11.76
C ILE A 210 -5.43 21.82 -12.60
N GLU A 211 -5.66 22.84 -13.42
CA GLU A 211 -4.63 23.49 -14.24
C GLU A 211 -4.13 24.78 -13.59
N ILE A 212 -2.84 24.81 -13.26
CA ILE A 212 -2.16 25.94 -12.63
C ILE A 212 -1.16 26.51 -13.64
N PRO A 213 -1.44 27.69 -14.24
CA PRO A 213 -0.56 28.29 -15.23
C PRO A 213 0.84 28.58 -14.68
N LEU A 214 1.88 28.15 -15.42
CA LEU A 214 3.29 28.41 -15.10
C LEU A 214 3.88 29.51 -15.98
N ASP A 215 3.48 29.54 -17.24
CA ASP A 215 3.80 30.60 -18.20
C ASP A 215 2.75 30.64 -19.32
N ARG A 216 3.06 31.27 -20.46
CA ARG A 216 2.13 31.40 -21.60
C ARG A 216 1.84 30.10 -22.34
N ARG A 217 2.64 29.05 -22.14
CA ARG A 217 2.59 27.81 -22.94
C ARG A 217 2.54 26.54 -22.10
N SER A 218 2.77 26.65 -20.80
CA SER A 218 2.83 25.51 -19.90
C SER A 218 2.09 25.74 -18.58
N ALA A 219 1.65 24.63 -18.00
CA ALA A 219 0.95 24.58 -16.75
C ALA A 219 1.39 23.38 -15.90
N MET A 220 1.04 23.45 -14.62
CA MET A 220 1.09 22.35 -13.68
C MET A 220 -0.31 21.75 -13.55
N TYR A 221 -0.40 20.43 -13.68
CA TYR A 221 -1.65 19.68 -13.62
C TYR A 221 -1.70 18.82 -12.34
N ASP A 222 -2.70 19.06 -11.47
CA ASP A 222 -3.08 18.08 -10.44
C ASP A 222 -3.92 17.00 -11.11
N THR A 223 -3.42 15.76 -11.12
CA THR A 223 -4.09 14.64 -11.77
C THR A 223 -4.87 13.81 -10.74
N PRO A 224 -6.03 13.24 -11.11
CA PRO A 224 -6.73 12.30 -10.25
C PRO A 224 -5.83 11.18 -9.76
N GLY A 225 -6.03 10.76 -8.50
CA GLY A 225 -5.18 9.75 -7.89
C GLY A 225 -5.33 8.37 -8.51
N LEU A 226 -4.22 7.66 -8.61
CA LEU A 226 -4.17 6.26 -9.00
C LEU A 226 -4.79 5.40 -7.90
N SER A 227 -5.88 4.69 -8.21
CA SER A 227 -6.50 3.76 -7.26
C SER A 227 -5.61 2.53 -7.09
N ILE A 228 -5.15 2.27 -5.87
CA ILE A 228 -4.44 1.05 -5.51
C ILE A 228 -5.46 0.05 -4.98
N SER A 229 -5.92 -0.84 -5.84
CA SER A 229 -6.93 -1.86 -5.49
C SER A 229 -6.49 -2.92 -4.48
N ASN A 230 -5.20 -3.24 -4.47
CA ASN A 230 -4.62 -4.28 -3.63
C ASN A 230 -4.23 -3.71 -2.26
N SER A 231 -4.88 -2.62 -1.86
CA SER A 231 -4.76 -1.97 -0.57
C SER A 231 -6.10 -1.95 0.14
N MET A 232 -6.08 -1.88 1.47
CA MET A 232 -7.29 -1.67 2.27
C MET A 232 -8.01 -0.36 1.90
N ILE A 233 -7.28 0.66 1.45
CA ILE A 233 -7.87 1.93 1.03
C ILE A 233 -8.74 1.73 -0.21
N GLY A 234 -8.26 0.96 -1.18
CA GLY A 234 -9.06 0.58 -2.36
C GLY A 234 -10.22 -0.33 -1.99
N PHE A 235 -9.97 -1.34 -1.16
CA PHE A 235 -11.00 -2.31 -0.75
C PHE A 235 -12.18 -1.67 0.00
N PHE A 236 -11.90 -0.68 0.85
CA PHE A 236 -12.91 0.05 1.64
C PHE A 236 -13.27 1.42 1.07
N ALA A 237 -13.05 1.69 -0.23
CA ALA A 237 -13.24 3.01 -0.81
C ALA A 237 -14.67 3.61 -0.61
N ASP A 238 -15.68 2.75 -0.50
CA ASP A 238 -17.09 3.07 -0.23
C ASP A 238 -17.43 3.12 1.27
N GLU A 239 -16.53 2.72 2.16
CA GLU A 239 -16.71 2.69 3.61
C GLU A 239 -15.91 3.80 4.31
N ARG A 240 -16.38 5.05 4.19
CA ARG A 240 -15.71 6.26 4.70
C ARG A 240 -15.22 6.18 6.15
N GLU A 241 -16.00 5.57 7.05
CA GLU A 241 -15.62 5.43 8.47
C GLU A 241 -14.45 4.46 8.68
N VAL A 242 -14.34 3.41 7.85
CA VAL A 242 -13.19 2.49 7.88
C VAL A 242 -11.96 3.20 7.39
N ILE A 243 -12.04 3.87 6.23
CA ILE A 243 -10.96 4.70 5.68
C ILE A 243 -10.49 5.72 6.70
N ARG A 244 -11.44 6.40 7.35
CA ARG A 244 -11.15 7.41 8.36
C ARG A 244 -10.35 6.84 9.53
N THR A 245 -10.60 5.59 9.91
CA THR A 245 -9.94 4.95 11.05
C THR A 245 -8.56 4.42 10.67
N ILE A 246 -8.42 3.77 9.49
CA ILE A 246 -7.15 3.12 9.09
C ILE A 246 -6.10 4.11 8.58
N VAL A 247 -6.52 5.21 7.96
CA VAL A 247 -5.60 6.22 7.43
C VAL A 247 -5.19 7.17 8.57
N PRO A 248 -3.90 7.21 8.95
CA PRO A 248 -3.42 8.12 9.98
C PRO A 248 -3.56 9.58 9.54
N ARG A 249 -3.88 10.46 10.49
CA ARG A 249 -3.94 11.93 10.30
C ARG A 249 -2.99 12.69 11.21
N GLU A 250 -2.39 11.97 12.14
CA GLU A 250 -1.48 12.48 13.15
C GLU A 250 -0.30 11.51 13.22
N GLN A 251 0.76 11.96 13.88
CA GLN A 251 1.92 11.14 14.17
C GLN A 251 1.54 9.80 14.82
N ILE A 252 2.00 8.71 14.23
CA ILE A 252 1.73 7.36 14.72
C ILE A 252 2.48 7.11 16.01
N LYS A 253 1.78 6.52 16.99
CA LYS A 253 2.37 6.07 18.24
C LYS A 253 2.57 4.56 18.18
N PRO A 254 3.83 4.08 18.10
CA PRO A 254 4.11 2.65 18.06
C PRO A 254 3.54 1.92 19.29
N ARG A 255 2.81 0.82 19.06
CA ARG A 255 2.17 0.04 20.13
C ARG A 255 2.78 -1.35 20.23
N SER A 256 3.58 -1.55 21.27
CA SER A 256 4.36 -2.78 21.48
C SER A 256 3.66 -3.74 22.43
N VAL A 257 3.57 -5.02 22.04
CA VAL A 257 3.02 -6.11 22.86
C VAL A 257 3.91 -7.34 22.74
N ILE A 258 4.17 -8.03 23.85
CA ILE A 258 4.84 -9.33 23.84
C ILE A 258 3.80 -10.41 23.56
N ILE A 259 3.99 -11.13 22.45
CA ILE A 259 3.14 -12.24 22.02
C ILE A 259 3.98 -13.51 21.85
N GLY A 260 3.31 -14.67 21.88
CA GLY A 260 3.93 -15.97 21.64
C GLY A 260 2.97 -16.97 21.00
N PRO A 261 3.37 -18.25 20.95
CA PRO A 261 2.56 -19.29 20.33
C PRO A 261 1.12 -19.26 20.86
N ARG A 262 0.14 -19.26 19.95
CA ARG A 262 -1.32 -19.16 20.15
C ARG A 262 -1.88 -17.74 20.23
N ASP A 263 -1.07 -16.70 20.42
CA ASP A 263 -1.58 -15.32 20.44
C ASP A 263 -1.97 -14.82 19.04
N ILE A 264 -3.02 -14.01 18.99
CA ILE A 264 -3.48 -13.30 17.79
C ILE A 264 -3.74 -11.85 18.16
N LEU A 265 -3.16 -10.93 17.39
CA LEU A 265 -3.47 -9.50 17.41
C LEU A 265 -4.51 -9.22 16.31
N LEU A 266 -5.58 -8.54 16.68
CA LEU A 266 -6.67 -8.11 15.81
C LEU A 266 -6.59 -6.59 15.66
N TYR A 267 -6.65 -6.09 14.44
CA TYR A 267 -6.69 -4.68 14.10
C TYR A 267 -8.14 -4.31 13.77
N GLY A 268 -8.89 -3.94 14.80
CA GLY A 268 -10.35 -3.88 14.75
C GLY A 268 -10.93 -5.20 14.23
N GLY A 269 -11.80 -5.09 13.23
CA GLY A 269 -12.35 -6.22 12.48
C GLY A 269 -11.80 -6.35 11.06
N VAL A 270 -10.71 -5.66 10.69
CA VAL A 270 -10.25 -5.60 9.29
C VAL A 270 -8.94 -6.34 9.01
N ALA A 271 -8.17 -6.71 10.04
CA ALA A 271 -6.97 -7.53 9.88
C ALA A 271 -6.63 -8.29 11.16
N ALA A 272 -5.80 -9.34 11.04
CA ALA A 272 -5.22 -10.00 12.19
C ALA A 272 -3.81 -10.54 11.91
N ILE A 273 -2.98 -10.63 12.96
CA ILE A 273 -1.68 -11.28 12.92
C ILE A 273 -1.63 -12.33 14.03
N GLN A 274 -1.40 -13.58 13.65
CA GLN A 274 -1.24 -14.72 14.52
C GLN A 274 0.23 -15.10 14.65
N PHE A 275 0.68 -15.31 15.88
CA PHE A 275 1.96 -15.94 16.16
C PHE A 275 1.78 -17.48 16.17
N VAL A 276 2.22 -18.13 15.10
CA VAL A 276 1.99 -19.58 14.89
C VAL A 276 2.96 -20.41 15.72
N SER A 277 4.25 -20.15 15.59
CA SER A 277 5.31 -20.87 16.31
C SER A 277 6.59 -20.04 16.44
N GLY A 278 7.44 -20.38 17.40
CA GLY A 278 8.69 -19.68 17.69
C GLY A 278 8.77 -19.16 19.13
N ILE A 279 9.79 -18.35 19.39
CA ILE A 279 10.07 -17.77 20.71
C ILE A 279 9.24 -16.50 20.90
N ARG A 280 8.67 -16.32 22.10
CA ARG A 280 7.99 -15.08 22.49
C ARG A 280 8.81 -13.86 22.08
N SER A 281 8.13 -12.91 21.44
CA SER A 281 8.76 -11.77 20.80
C SER A 281 7.87 -10.54 20.96
N THR A 282 8.50 -9.37 21.01
CA THR A 282 7.81 -8.08 21.01
C THR A 282 7.41 -7.76 19.58
N PHE A 283 6.12 -7.50 19.39
CA PHE A 283 5.54 -7.02 18.14
C PHE A 283 5.12 -5.57 18.34
N THR A 284 5.62 -4.68 17.49
CA THR A 284 5.36 -3.24 17.55
C THR A 284 4.49 -2.86 16.37
N SER A 285 3.25 -2.47 16.63
CA SER A 285 2.30 -2.07 15.60
C SER A 285 2.40 -0.58 15.30
N ASN A 286 2.70 -0.26 14.04
CA ASN A 286 2.79 1.09 13.48
C ASN A 286 1.60 1.29 12.52
N VAL A 287 0.44 1.56 13.10
CA VAL A 287 -0.83 1.78 12.41
C VAL A 287 -1.51 3.01 13.00
N SER A 288 -2.49 3.59 12.29
CA SER A 288 -3.28 4.73 12.80
C SER A 288 -3.68 4.58 14.27
N ASN A 289 -3.53 5.66 15.04
CA ASN A 289 -3.83 5.69 16.47
C ASN A 289 -5.31 5.37 16.77
N GLU A 290 -6.20 5.57 15.80
CA GLU A 290 -7.63 5.27 15.89
C GLU A 290 -7.95 3.78 15.77
N VAL A 291 -7.07 2.99 15.12
CA VAL A 291 -7.25 1.53 14.98
C VAL A 291 -7.13 0.87 16.35
N LYS A 292 -8.21 0.25 16.85
CA LYS A 292 -8.17 -0.51 18.11
C LYS A 292 -7.49 -1.86 17.90
N ILE A 293 -6.50 -2.16 18.74
CA ILE A 293 -5.77 -3.43 18.70
C ILE A 293 -6.29 -4.31 19.83
N HIS A 294 -6.77 -5.51 19.50
CA HIS A 294 -7.22 -6.51 20.47
C HIS A 294 -6.29 -7.70 20.48
N ARG A 295 -6.11 -8.31 21.64
CA ARG A 295 -5.39 -9.58 21.76
C ARG A 295 -6.37 -10.69 22.09
N THR A 296 -6.28 -11.79 21.36
CA THR A 296 -6.99 -13.03 21.66
C THR A 296 -6.04 -14.21 21.49
N ASN A 297 -6.57 -15.43 21.61
CA ASN A 297 -5.86 -16.65 21.28
C ASN A 297 -6.54 -17.40 20.14
N LYS A 298 -5.79 -18.30 19.50
CA LYS A 298 -6.23 -19.12 18.37
C LYS A 298 -7.56 -19.82 18.63
N ASP A 299 -7.74 -20.39 19.82
CA ASP A 299 -8.92 -21.21 20.14
C ASP A 299 -10.19 -20.37 20.29
N ARG A 300 -10.05 -19.09 20.65
CA ARG A 300 -11.16 -18.14 20.79
C ARG A 300 -11.32 -17.20 19.62
N PHE A 301 -10.42 -17.25 18.63
CA PHE A 301 -10.34 -16.28 17.54
C PHE A 301 -11.68 -16.05 16.84
N GLU A 302 -12.29 -17.11 16.32
CA GLU A 302 -13.58 -17.06 15.61
C GLU A 302 -14.70 -16.46 16.46
N ARG A 303 -14.83 -16.91 17.71
CA ARG A 303 -15.87 -16.46 18.63
C ARG A 303 -15.66 -14.99 19.00
N PHE A 304 -14.42 -14.61 19.28
CA PHE A 304 -14.05 -13.25 19.64
C PHE A 304 -14.30 -12.30 18.47
N PHE A 305 -13.88 -12.67 17.26
CA PHE A 305 -14.08 -11.88 16.05
C PHE A 305 -15.57 -11.62 15.76
N LYS A 306 -16.39 -12.68 15.79
CA LYS A 306 -17.86 -12.53 15.64
C LYS A 306 -18.47 -11.65 16.73
N GLY A 307 -18.00 -11.79 17.97
CA GLY A 307 -18.44 -10.94 19.08
C GLY A 307 -18.11 -9.46 18.85
N LEU A 308 -16.90 -9.19 18.36
CA LEU A 308 -16.41 -7.83 18.08
C LEU A 308 -17.25 -7.13 17.00
N ILE A 309 -17.62 -7.85 15.93
CA ILE A 309 -18.52 -7.34 14.89
C ILE A 309 -19.94 -7.15 15.43
N ARG A 310 -20.50 -8.15 16.10
CA ARG A 310 -21.90 -8.12 16.57
C ARG A 310 -22.15 -6.99 17.58
N LYS A 311 -21.20 -6.75 18.48
CA LYS A 311 -21.36 -5.75 19.54
C LYS A 311 -21.03 -4.34 19.10
N ASP A 312 -20.42 -4.17 17.93
CA ASP A 312 -19.97 -2.88 17.41
C ASP A 312 -19.01 -2.11 18.36
N GLU A 313 -18.29 -2.83 19.22
CA GLU A 313 -17.46 -2.25 20.31
C GLU A 313 -16.03 -1.86 19.87
N SER A 314 -15.71 -1.94 18.59
CA SER A 314 -14.36 -1.72 18.08
C SER A 314 -14.35 -0.98 16.76
N ARG A 315 -13.24 -0.32 16.44
CA ARG A 315 -12.99 0.29 15.13
C ARG A 315 -11.59 -0.07 14.65
N PRO A 316 -11.37 -0.24 13.33
CA PRO A 316 -12.38 -0.21 12.27
C PRO A 316 -13.27 -1.47 12.27
N LEU A 317 -14.49 -1.35 11.76
CA LEU A 317 -15.39 -2.45 11.45
C LEU A 317 -15.96 -2.20 10.05
N SER A 318 -16.02 -3.26 9.24
CA SER A 318 -16.47 -3.18 7.85
C SER A 318 -17.76 -3.97 7.65
N LYS A 319 -18.61 -3.53 6.72
CA LYS A 319 -19.79 -4.30 6.31
C LYS A 319 -19.42 -5.44 5.37
N LYS A 320 -18.32 -5.31 4.62
CA LYS A 320 -17.78 -6.35 3.72
C LYS A 320 -17.12 -7.52 4.47
N ILE A 321 -16.79 -7.34 5.75
CA ILE A 321 -16.09 -8.35 6.55
C ILE A 321 -16.98 -8.76 7.72
N THR A 322 -17.54 -9.96 7.61
CA THR A 322 -18.49 -10.49 8.59
C THR A 322 -17.94 -11.71 9.31
N THR A 323 -17.00 -12.42 8.68
CA THR A 323 -16.38 -13.64 9.21
C THR A 323 -14.90 -13.68 8.85
N THR A 324 -14.16 -14.58 9.49
CA THR A 324 -12.74 -14.83 9.17
C THR A 324 -12.52 -15.39 7.75
N LYS A 325 -13.57 -15.90 7.09
CA LYS A 325 -13.53 -16.40 5.71
C LYS A 325 -13.49 -15.29 4.65
N ASP A 326 -13.70 -14.05 5.08
CA ASP A 326 -13.63 -12.86 4.23
C ASP A 326 -12.18 -12.36 4.11
N PHE A 327 -11.24 -13.04 4.80
CA PHE A 327 -9.81 -12.78 4.71
C PHE A 327 -9.09 -13.76 3.79
N ASP A 328 -8.10 -13.24 3.06
CA ASP A 328 -6.96 -14.03 2.62
C ASP A 328 -6.00 -14.25 3.79
N VAL A 329 -5.33 -15.40 3.77
CA VAL A 329 -4.47 -15.86 4.85
C VAL A 329 -3.08 -16.18 4.31
N TYR A 330 -2.09 -15.44 4.80
CA TYR A 330 -0.69 -15.61 4.44
C TYR A 330 0.05 -16.25 5.61
N GLU A 331 0.70 -17.39 5.37
CA GLU A 331 1.59 -18.03 6.36
C GLU A 331 3.04 -17.80 5.97
N ILE A 332 3.79 -17.15 6.86
CA ILE A 332 5.11 -16.61 6.61
C ILE A 332 6.09 -17.23 7.59
N GLN A 333 6.99 -18.04 7.05
CA GLN A 333 8.18 -18.48 7.76
C GLN A 333 9.23 -17.37 7.67
N VAL A 334 9.45 -16.65 8.77
CA VAL A 334 10.45 -15.58 8.83
C VAL A 334 11.83 -16.24 8.85
N ASP A 335 12.70 -15.85 7.92
CA ASP A 335 14.13 -16.21 7.97
C ASP A 335 14.93 -15.19 7.16
N PHE A 336 15.40 -14.14 7.83
CA PHE A 336 16.31 -13.12 7.31
C PHE A 336 17.71 -13.33 7.91
N GLY A 337 18.10 -14.60 8.09
CA GLY A 337 19.36 -15.01 8.69
C GLY A 337 19.28 -15.33 10.18
N GLY A 338 18.17 -15.03 10.86
CA GLY A 338 17.92 -15.41 12.26
C GLY A 338 18.73 -14.62 13.31
N ASN A 339 19.38 -13.52 12.90
CA ASN A 339 20.31 -12.74 13.74
C ASN A 339 19.63 -11.62 14.55
N ARG A 340 18.34 -11.75 14.88
CA ARG A 340 17.57 -10.75 15.67
C ARG A 340 17.50 -9.37 15.01
N GLN A 341 17.69 -9.31 13.69
CA GLN A 341 17.45 -8.11 12.90
C GLN A 341 15.98 -7.74 12.97
N LEU A 342 15.68 -6.44 12.86
CA LEU A 342 14.31 -5.96 12.86
C LEU A 342 13.71 -6.22 11.49
N VAL A 343 12.49 -6.76 11.47
CA VAL A 343 11.73 -7.14 10.28
C VAL A 343 10.36 -6.50 10.40
N ASP A 344 9.86 -5.98 9.28
CA ASP A 344 8.54 -5.39 9.17
C ASP A 344 7.64 -6.27 8.29
N ILE A 345 6.42 -6.52 8.77
CA ILE A 345 5.31 -6.98 7.92
C ILE A 345 4.45 -5.77 7.59
N HIS A 346 4.42 -5.38 6.32
CA HIS A 346 3.59 -4.31 5.80
C HIS A 346 2.25 -4.85 5.32
N ILE A 347 1.16 -4.17 5.68
CA ILE A 347 -0.18 -4.44 5.20
C ILE A 347 -0.66 -3.21 4.43
N ALA A 348 -0.88 -3.37 3.12
CA ALA A 348 -1.19 -2.27 2.22
C ALA A 348 -2.45 -1.50 2.68
N GLY A 349 -2.29 -0.21 2.98
CA GLY A 349 -3.36 0.67 3.44
C GLY A 349 -3.68 0.61 4.94
N LEU A 350 -2.98 -0.20 5.75
CA LEU A 350 -3.15 -0.26 7.21
C LEU A 350 -1.93 0.24 8.00
N GLY A 351 -0.72 -0.10 7.54
CA GLY A 351 0.54 0.18 8.23
C GLY A 351 1.43 -1.06 8.31
N TRP A 352 2.31 -1.11 9.30
CA TRP A 352 3.25 -2.24 9.46
C TRP A 352 3.40 -2.71 10.90
N VAL A 353 3.96 -3.90 11.06
CA VAL A 353 4.24 -4.52 12.34
C VAL A 353 5.68 -4.99 12.40
N SER A 354 6.44 -4.38 13.29
CA SER A 354 7.87 -4.62 13.47
C SER A 354 8.13 -5.67 14.55
N PHE A 355 9.06 -6.58 14.31
CA PHE A 355 9.52 -7.57 15.29
C PHE A 355 10.94 -8.05 14.95
N LYS A 356 11.61 -8.68 15.92
CA LYS A 356 12.96 -9.25 15.69
C LYS A 356 12.86 -10.62 15.03
N ASP A 357 13.63 -10.85 13.98
CA ASP A 357 13.78 -12.17 13.37
C ASP A 357 14.42 -13.16 14.35
N ARG A 358 13.64 -14.15 14.76
CA ARG A 358 14.07 -15.32 15.54
C ARG A 358 13.56 -16.61 14.91
N ARG A 359 13.38 -16.60 13.58
CA ARG A 359 12.85 -17.71 12.78
C ARG A 359 11.45 -18.17 13.22
N GLN A 360 10.62 -17.23 13.65
CA GLN A 360 9.22 -17.48 13.98
C GLN A 360 8.37 -17.69 12.73
N ASN A 361 7.25 -18.39 12.90
CA ASN A 361 6.24 -18.55 11.88
C ASN A 361 5.04 -17.66 12.24
N ILE A 362 4.61 -16.83 11.30
CA ILE A 362 3.58 -15.82 11.48
C ILE A 362 2.48 -16.06 10.46
N ARG A 363 1.23 -15.79 10.84
CA ARG A 363 0.12 -15.81 9.91
C ARG A 363 -0.60 -14.48 9.90
N VAL A 364 -0.85 -13.94 8.71
CA VAL A 364 -1.45 -12.63 8.51
C VAL A 364 -2.79 -12.81 7.80
N TYR A 365 -3.83 -12.20 8.35
CA TYR A 365 -5.20 -12.21 7.86
C TYR A 365 -5.55 -10.81 7.37
N VAL A 366 -5.86 -10.66 6.09
CA VAL A 366 -6.19 -9.37 5.46
C VAL A 366 -7.35 -9.55 4.49
N PRO A 367 -8.12 -8.50 4.16
CA PRO A 367 -9.26 -8.61 3.25
C PRO A 367 -8.80 -9.19 1.91
N LYS A 368 -9.69 -9.93 1.23
CA LYS A 368 -9.34 -10.58 -0.04
C LYS A 368 -8.80 -9.58 -1.06
N GLY A 369 -7.68 -9.93 -1.70
CA GLY A 369 -6.99 -9.08 -2.68
C GLY A 369 -6.09 -7.99 -2.09
N VAL A 370 -6.09 -7.79 -0.76
CA VAL A 370 -5.13 -6.88 -0.11
C VAL A 370 -3.75 -7.54 -0.05
N SER A 371 -2.75 -6.79 -0.51
CA SER A 371 -1.36 -7.22 -0.53
C SER A 371 -0.67 -7.02 0.81
N ILE A 372 0.31 -7.89 1.07
CA ILE A 372 1.25 -7.76 2.18
C ILE A 372 2.67 -7.83 1.63
N ASP A 373 3.60 -7.20 2.35
CA ASP A 373 5.03 -7.30 2.08
C ASP A 373 5.79 -7.60 3.38
N ILE A 374 6.94 -8.25 3.27
CA ILE A 374 7.82 -8.52 4.42
C ILE A 374 9.28 -8.28 4.05
N GLY A 375 9.97 -7.52 4.90
CA GLY A 375 11.37 -7.18 4.68
C GLY A 375 12.08 -6.79 5.97
N LEU A 376 13.39 -6.54 5.86
CA LEU A 376 14.12 -5.88 6.94
C LEU A 376 13.47 -4.53 7.23
N ALA A 377 13.39 -4.17 8.50
CA ALA A 377 12.73 -2.94 8.90
C ALA A 377 13.45 -1.72 8.34
N LYS A 378 12.65 -0.77 7.87
CA LYS A 378 13.09 0.40 7.09
C LYS A 378 12.86 1.72 7.83
N VAL A 379 12.25 1.67 9.02
CA VAL A 379 11.95 2.81 9.90
C VAL A 379 12.35 2.48 11.33
#